data_AF-A0A961MMP3-F1
#
_entry.id   AF-A0A961MMP3-F1
#
_cell.length_a   1.000
_cell.length_b   1.000
_cell.length_c   1.000
_cell.angle_alpha   90.00
_cell.angle_beta   90.00
_cell.angle_gamma   90.00
#
_symmetry.space_group_name_H-M   'P 1'
#
loop_
_entity.id
_entity.type
_entity.pdbx_description
1 polymer ?
#
loop_
_entity_poly.entity_id
_entity_poly.type
_entity_poly.pdbx_seq_one_letter_code
_entity_poly.pdbx_strand_id
1 'polypeptide(L)'
;GYAAMLHHVAPLARERRFFSRAVETGSHAASAELVAADGADIAALDMVSWRFIERYREAAGRLRVLLLTDPTPGLPFISALGADVPAMRRAIAAAVVALDAASRRDLGLTGFRPFDPGHYDLIRDRAAAAERLVAV
;
A
#
# COMPACT_ATOMS: atom_id res chain seq x y z
N GLY A 1 -0.97 -0.52 3.48
CA GLY A 1 -1.12 -1.99 3.34
C GLY A 1 -1.88 -2.65 4.48
N TYR A 2 -1.61 -2.29 5.75
CA TYR A 2 -2.12 -3.00 6.94
C TYR A 2 -3.63 -3.30 6.93
N ALA A 3 -4.49 -2.27 6.85
CA ALA A 3 -5.94 -2.45 6.89
C ALA A 3 -6.49 -3.32 5.75
N ALA A 4 -5.91 -3.21 4.55
CA ALA A 4 -6.31 -4.03 3.41
C ALA A 4 -5.97 -5.51 3.63
N MET A 5 -4.78 -5.80 4.16
CA MET A 5 -4.38 -7.16 4.52
C MET A 5 -5.28 -7.71 5.65
N LEU A 6 -5.48 -6.94 6.73
CA LEU A 6 -6.34 -7.35 7.83
C LEU A 6 -7.75 -7.68 7.36
N HIS A 7 -8.37 -6.79 6.59
CA HIS A 7 -9.71 -7.02 6.04
C HIS A 7 -9.79 -8.29 5.20
N HIS A 8 -8.74 -8.59 4.43
CA HIS A 8 -8.68 -9.78 3.59
C HIS A 8 -8.58 -11.08 4.40
N VAL A 9 -7.77 -11.10 5.46
CA VAL A 9 -7.54 -12.32 6.27
C VAL A 9 -8.54 -12.49 7.41
N ALA A 10 -9.21 -11.42 7.85
CA ALA A 10 -10.11 -11.43 8.99
C ALA A 10 -11.24 -12.48 8.90
N PRO A 11 -11.92 -12.69 7.75
CA PRO A 11 -12.91 -13.75 7.60
C PRO A 11 -12.36 -15.18 7.72
N LEU A 12 -11.04 -15.35 7.58
CA LEU A 12 -10.34 -16.64 7.68
C LEU A 12 -9.80 -16.91 9.09
N ALA A 13 -9.89 -15.94 10.00
CA ALA A 13 -9.36 -16.05 11.34
C ALA A 13 -10.09 -17.14 12.13
N ARG A 14 -9.34 -17.91 12.92
CA ARG A 14 -9.86 -18.86 13.91
C ARG A 14 -9.46 -18.36 15.28
N GLU A 15 -10.40 -18.36 16.22
CA GLU A 15 -10.14 -17.82 17.58
C GLU A 15 -9.56 -16.39 17.53
N ARG A 16 -10.07 -15.58 16.59
CA ARG A 16 -9.66 -14.19 16.32
C ARG A 16 -8.20 -14.01 15.86
N ARG A 17 -7.52 -15.09 15.45
CA ARG A 17 -6.16 -15.04 14.91
C ARG A 17 -6.08 -15.74 13.56
N PHE A 18 -5.32 -15.16 12.63
CA PHE A 18 -4.99 -15.79 11.36
C PHE A 18 -3.52 -16.24 11.33
N PHE A 19 -2.61 -15.36 11.76
CA PHE A 19 -1.18 -15.65 11.85
C PHE A 19 -0.81 -16.15 13.25
N SER A 20 0.08 -17.14 13.32
CA SER A 20 0.67 -17.61 14.58
C SER A 20 1.65 -16.60 15.18
N ARG A 21 2.33 -15.81 14.32
CA ARG A 21 3.31 -14.79 14.69
C ARG A 21 3.35 -13.68 13.63
N ALA A 22 3.62 -12.45 14.07
CA ALA A 22 3.96 -11.32 13.20
C ALA A 22 5.36 -10.80 13.53
N VAL A 23 6.08 -10.28 12.53
CA VAL A 23 7.41 -9.68 12.67
C VAL A 23 7.41 -8.31 12.02
N GLU A 24 7.86 -7.29 12.76
CA GLU A 24 8.03 -5.94 12.23
C GLU A 24 9.45 -5.76 11.69
N THR A 25 9.56 -5.44 10.39
CA THR A 25 10.84 -5.28 9.68
C THR A 25 11.17 -3.82 9.34
N GLY A 26 10.24 -2.89 9.62
CA GLY A 26 10.39 -1.46 9.34
C GLY A 26 10.25 -1.02 7.88
N SER A 27 10.27 -1.93 6.88
CA SER A 27 10.02 -1.56 5.48
C SER A 27 9.53 -2.73 4.63
N HIS A 28 8.81 -2.42 3.54
CA HIS A 28 8.38 -3.42 2.56
C HIS A 28 9.55 -4.17 1.91
N ALA A 29 10.66 -3.48 1.62
CA ALA A 29 11.86 -4.12 1.10
C ALA A 29 12.43 -5.11 2.12
N ALA A 30 12.58 -4.72 3.39
CA ALA A 30 13.07 -5.62 4.43
C ALA A 30 12.13 -6.82 4.68
N SER A 31 10.80 -6.64 4.58
CA SER A 31 9.85 -7.75 4.62
C SER A 31 10.05 -8.72 3.45
N ALA A 32 10.25 -8.22 2.23
CA ALA A 32 10.51 -9.05 1.07
C ALA A 32 11.82 -9.84 1.21
N GLU A 33 12.89 -9.19 1.66
CA GLU A 33 14.18 -9.84 1.93
C GLU A 33 14.06 -10.92 3.02
N LEU A 34 13.30 -10.66 4.08
CA LEU A 34 13.10 -11.64 5.16
C LEU A 34 12.40 -12.92 4.66
N VAL A 35 11.36 -12.78 3.82
CA VAL A 35 10.68 -13.94 3.21
C VAL A 35 11.60 -14.64 2.22
N ALA A 36 12.32 -13.88 1.38
CA ALA A 36 13.27 -14.45 0.43
C ALA A 36 14.41 -15.21 1.13
N ALA A 37 14.76 -14.85 2.36
CA ALA A 37 15.75 -15.52 3.20
C ALA A 37 15.16 -16.60 4.11
N ASP A 38 13.92 -17.05 3.86
CA ASP A 38 13.22 -18.09 4.62
C ASP A 38 13.00 -17.74 6.12
N GLY A 39 13.06 -16.45 6.46
CA GLY A 39 12.87 -15.94 7.84
C GLY A 39 11.41 -15.62 8.20
N ALA A 40 10.50 -15.64 7.21
CA ALA A 40 9.05 -15.54 7.39
C ALA A 40 8.34 -16.25 6.24
N ASP A 41 7.15 -16.79 6.49
CA ASP A 41 6.39 -17.54 5.48
C ASP A 41 5.81 -16.64 4.38
N ILE A 42 5.31 -15.45 4.77
CA ILE A 42 4.69 -14.48 3.87
C ILE A 42 4.94 -13.04 4.32
N ALA A 43 4.78 -12.09 3.41
CA ALA A 43 4.78 -10.66 3.70
C ALA A 43 3.63 -9.94 2.98
N ALA A 44 3.06 -8.92 3.63
CA ALA A 44 2.08 -8.03 3.03
C ALA A 44 2.79 -6.77 2.52
N LEU A 45 2.84 -6.60 1.19
CA LEU A 45 3.50 -5.49 0.51
C LEU A 45 2.45 -4.65 -0.22
N ASP A 46 2.60 -3.32 -0.22
CA ASP A 46 1.79 -2.51 -1.14
C ASP A 46 2.28 -2.67 -2.59
N MET A 47 1.37 -2.54 -3.55
CA MET A 47 1.65 -2.81 -4.97
C MET A 47 2.70 -1.86 -5.57
N VAL A 48 2.78 -0.62 -5.09
CA VAL A 48 3.78 0.35 -5.59
C VAL A 48 5.17 -0.06 -5.11
N SER A 49 5.31 -0.38 -3.82
CA SER A 49 6.55 -0.93 -3.27
C SER A 49 6.94 -2.25 -3.94
N TRP A 50 5.99 -3.16 -4.18
CA TRP A 50 6.27 -4.42 -4.87
C TRP A 50 6.84 -4.19 -6.28
N ARG A 51 6.23 -3.32 -7.09
CA ARG A 51 6.76 -2.96 -8.42
C ARG A 51 8.20 -2.42 -8.36
N PHE A 52 8.54 -1.66 -7.32
CA PHE A 52 9.90 -1.16 -7.13
C PHE A 52 10.87 -2.24 -6.65
N ILE A 53 10.41 -3.16 -5.80
CA ILE A 53 11.17 -4.33 -5.37
C ILE A 53 11.49 -5.22 -6.58
N GLU A 54 10.52 -5.52 -7.45
CA GLU A 54 10.73 -6.27 -8.69
C GLU A 54 11.79 -5.64 -9.60
N ARG A 55 11.84 -4.30 -9.66
CA ARG A 55 12.76 -3.58 -10.52
C ARG A 55 14.17 -3.46 -9.95
N TYR A 56 14.31 -3.36 -8.63
CA TYR A 56 15.53 -2.89 -7.99
C TYR A 56 16.08 -3.81 -6.89
N ARG A 57 15.47 -4.96 -6.62
CA ARG A 57 15.91 -5.89 -5.58
C ARG A 57 15.92 -7.32 -6.11
N GLU A 58 17.02 -8.03 -5.85
CA GLU A 58 17.18 -9.43 -6.27
C GLU A 58 16.18 -10.37 -5.57
N ALA A 59 15.78 -10.04 -4.33
CA ALA A 59 14.81 -10.81 -3.56
C ALA A 59 13.52 -11.10 -4.33
N ALA A 60 13.08 -10.21 -5.23
CA ALA A 60 11.89 -10.43 -6.03
C ALA A 60 11.93 -11.75 -6.81
N GLY A 61 13.11 -12.17 -7.28
CA GLY A 61 13.29 -13.42 -8.02
C GLY A 61 13.09 -14.69 -7.18
N ARG A 62 13.09 -14.57 -5.85
CA ARG A 62 12.82 -15.67 -4.90
C ARG A 62 11.39 -15.65 -4.36
N LEU A 63 10.57 -14.69 -4.78
CA LEU A 63 9.23 -14.46 -4.26
C LEU A 63 8.18 -14.71 -5.35
N ARG A 64 6.96 -14.99 -4.93
CA ARG A 64 5.78 -15.00 -5.80
C ARG A 64 4.61 -14.34 -5.12
N VAL A 65 3.77 -13.67 -5.89
CA VAL A 65 2.52 -13.10 -5.39
C VAL A 65 1.55 -14.25 -5.10
N LEU A 66 1.08 -14.36 -3.86
CA LEU A 66 0.08 -15.36 -3.46
C LEU A 66 -1.34 -14.87 -3.76
N LEU A 67 -1.61 -13.61 -3.39
CA LEU A 67 -2.95 -13.01 -3.40
C LEU A 67 -2.81 -11.50 -3.62
N LEU A 68 -3.87 -10.89 -4.13
CA LEU A 68 -4.03 -9.44 -4.20
C LEU A 68 -5.24 -9.05 -3.36
N THR A 69 -5.07 -8.05 -2.49
CA THR A 69 -6.22 -7.44 -1.79
C THR A 69 -7.04 -6.62 -2.78
N ASP A 70 -8.34 -6.49 -2.50
CA ASP A 70 -9.17 -5.53 -3.25
C ASP A 70 -8.52 -4.13 -3.24
N PRO A 71 -8.53 -3.40 -4.36
CA PRO A 71 -7.94 -2.08 -4.43
C PRO A 71 -8.51 -1.12 -3.38
N THR A 72 -7.65 -0.27 -2.86
CA THR A 72 -8.00 0.91 -2.06
C THR A 72 -7.39 2.15 -2.69
N PRO A 73 -7.91 3.35 -2.42
CA PRO A 73 -7.24 4.59 -2.81
C PRO A 73 -5.77 4.60 -2.39
N GLY A 74 -4.92 5.20 -3.23
CA GLY A 74 -3.51 5.41 -2.94
C GLY A 74 -3.27 6.44 -1.83
N LEU A 75 -2.00 6.70 -1.50
CA LEU A 75 -1.65 7.67 -0.47
C LEU A 75 -2.12 9.08 -0.86
N PRO A 76 -2.81 9.80 0.04
CA PRO A 76 -3.21 11.17 -0.22
C PRO A 76 -2.00 12.11 -0.14
N PHE A 77 -2.04 13.20 -0.89
CA PHE A 77 -1.15 14.33 -0.68
C PHE A 77 -1.75 15.21 0.42
N ILE A 78 -0.98 15.46 1.48
CA ILE A 78 -1.41 16.24 2.64
C ILE A 78 -0.64 17.56 2.63
N SER A 79 -1.36 18.68 2.69
CA SER A 79 -0.76 20.02 2.80
C SER A 79 -0.72 20.49 4.26
N ALA A 80 0.09 21.52 4.52
CA ALA A 80 -0.02 22.27 5.77
C ALA A 80 -1.39 22.97 5.88
N LEU A 81 -1.80 23.29 7.11
CA LEU A 81 -2.98 24.12 7.37
C LEU A 81 -2.81 25.51 6.75
N GLY A 82 -3.88 26.03 6.14
CA GLY A 82 -3.89 27.35 5.51
C GLY A 82 -3.24 27.42 4.10
N ALA A 83 -2.74 26.32 3.57
CA ALA A 83 -2.19 26.27 2.22
C ALA A 83 -3.26 26.51 1.13
N ASP A 84 -2.87 27.09 0.00
CA ASP A 84 -3.72 27.20 -1.19
C ASP A 84 -3.81 25.84 -1.91
N VAL A 85 -4.68 24.97 -1.39
CA VAL A 85 -4.93 23.63 -1.93
C VAL A 85 -5.36 23.67 -3.41
N PRO A 86 -6.26 24.57 -3.85
CA PRO A 86 -6.56 24.71 -5.28
C PRO A 86 -5.34 25.00 -6.16
N ALA A 87 -4.44 25.90 -5.74
CA ALA A 87 -3.21 26.18 -6.49
C ALA A 87 -2.26 24.99 -6.51
N MET A 88 -2.03 24.34 -5.36
CA MET A 88 -1.20 23.13 -5.27
C MET A 88 -1.74 22.03 -6.17
N ARG A 89 -3.06 21.81 -6.17
CA ARG A 89 -3.74 20.83 -7.03
C ARG A 89 -3.46 21.08 -8.51
N ARG A 90 -3.60 22.32 -8.97
CA ARG A 90 -3.29 22.70 -10.37
C ARG A 90 -1.82 22.49 -10.69
N ALA A 91 -0.92 22.91 -9.81
CA ALA A 91 0.52 22.79 -10.00
C ALA A 91 0.97 21.31 -10.08
N ILE A 92 0.50 20.45 -9.17
CA ILE A 92 0.82 19.02 -9.16
C ILE A 92 0.25 18.35 -10.41
N ALA A 93 -1.00 18.63 -10.79
CA ALA A 93 -1.60 18.07 -12.00
C ALA A 93 -0.80 18.45 -13.26
N ALA A 94 -0.40 19.73 -13.38
CA ALA A 94 0.45 20.19 -14.48
C ALA A 94 1.83 19.51 -14.48
N ALA A 95 2.47 19.38 -13.31
CA ALA A 95 3.76 18.73 -13.17
C ALA A 95 3.71 17.25 -13.60
N VAL A 96 2.67 16.51 -13.21
CA VAL A 96 2.51 15.09 -13.60
C VAL A 96 2.32 14.94 -15.12
N VAL A 97 1.58 15.86 -15.76
CA VAL A 97 1.43 15.90 -17.22
C VAL A 97 2.76 16.21 -17.91
N ALA A 98 3.54 17.13 -17.35
CA ALA A 98 4.82 17.58 -17.90
C ALA A 98 5.97 16.58 -17.74
N LEU A 99 5.80 15.50 -16.95
CA LEU A 99 6.83 14.46 -16.81
C LEU A 99 7.18 13.86 -18.18
N ASP A 100 8.48 13.78 -18.45
CA ASP A 100 9.00 13.00 -19.57
C ASP A 100 8.74 11.49 -19.36
N ALA A 101 8.96 10.70 -20.41
CA ALA A 101 8.69 9.26 -20.39
C ALA A 101 9.58 8.49 -19.37
N ALA A 102 10.83 8.91 -19.17
CA ALA A 102 11.74 8.28 -18.23
C ALA A 102 11.29 8.55 -16.79
N SER A 103 11.04 9.81 -16.45
CA SER A 103 10.56 10.25 -15.15
C SER A 103 9.20 9.62 -14.81
N ARG A 104 8.26 9.55 -15.76
CA ARG A 104 6.97 8.88 -15.59
C ARG A 104 7.12 7.39 -15.26
N ARG A 105 8.00 6.69 -15.97
CA ARG A 105 8.29 5.26 -15.73
C ARG A 105 8.93 5.05 -14.37
N ASP A 106 9.87 5.91 -13.99
CA ASP A 106 10.68 5.76 -12.78
C ASP A 106 9.92 6.18 -11.52
N LEU A 107 9.06 7.20 -11.59
CA LEU A 107 8.19 7.60 -10.48
C LEU A 107 6.88 6.79 -10.41
N GLY A 108 6.46 6.18 -11.52
CA GLY A 108 5.18 5.47 -11.61
C GLY A 108 3.95 6.38 -11.56
N LEU A 109 4.13 7.70 -11.72
CA LEU A 109 3.06 8.69 -11.67
C LEU A 109 2.44 8.92 -13.06
N THR A 110 1.20 8.49 -13.24
CA THR A 110 0.48 8.63 -14.52
C THR A 110 -0.64 9.67 -14.48
N GLY A 111 -1.00 10.16 -13.30
CA GLY A 111 -2.04 11.15 -13.13
C GLY A 111 -2.17 11.64 -11.70
N PHE A 112 -2.92 12.71 -11.53
CA PHE A 112 -3.31 13.26 -10.24
C PHE A 112 -4.83 13.46 -10.25
N ARG A 113 -5.51 13.01 -9.19
CA ARG A 113 -6.98 13.10 -9.08
C ARG A 113 -7.37 14.06 -7.96
N PRO A 114 -8.45 14.85 -8.13
CA PRO A 114 -9.01 15.64 -7.05
C PRO A 114 -9.34 14.76 -5.84
N PHE A 115 -9.05 15.29 -4.65
CA PHE A 115 -9.44 14.67 -3.39
C PHE A 115 -10.91 14.97 -3.09
N ASP A 116 -11.63 13.91 -2.70
CA ASP A 116 -12.92 13.96 -2.04
C ASP A 116 -12.78 13.14 -0.75
N PRO A 117 -13.23 13.64 0.42
CA PRO A 117 -13.19 12.89 1.67
C PRO A 117 -13.80 11.49 1.57
N GLY A 118 -14.90 11.34 0.82
CA GLY A 118 -15.60 10.08 0.65
C GLY A 118 -14.80 9.00 -0.09
N HIS A 119 -13.75 9.38 -0.84
CA HIS A 119 -12.88 8.38 -1.50
C HIS A 119 -12.23 7.42 -0.49
N TYR A 120 -11.97 7.88 0.73
CA TYR A 120 -11.27 7.09 1.75
C TYR A 120 -12.21 6.37 2.73
N ASP A 121 -13.53 6.56 2.61
CA ASP A 121 -14.53 5.89 3.45
C ASP A 121 -14.39 4.36 3.37
N LEU A 122 -14.12 3.83 2.18
CA LEU A 122 -13.86 2.40 1.96
C LEU A 122 -12.75 1.86 2.87
N ILE A 123 -11.67 2.62 3.08
CA ILE A 123 -10.54 2.18 3.92
C ILE A 123 -10.97 2.14 5.38
N ARG A 124 -11.67 3.18 5.85
CA ARG A 124 -12.21 3.24 7.22
C ARG A 124 -13.16 2.08 7.47
N ASP A 125 -14.11 1.86 6.57
CA ASP A 125 -15.18 0.88 6.77
C ASP A 125 -14.63 -0.56 6.74
N ARG A 126 -13.67 -0.83 5.83
CA ARG A 126 -12.95 -2.12 5.80
C ARG A 126 -12.10 -2.37 7.03
N ALA A 127 -11.41 -1.35 7.54
CA ALA A 127 -10.62 -1.47 8.78
C ALA A 127 -11.53 -1.82 9.97
N ALA A 128 -12.61 -1.06 10.16
CA ALA A 128 -13.58 -1.31 11.23
C ALA A 128 -14.24 -2.69 11.11
N ALA A 129 -14.51 -3.17 9.89
CA ALA A 129 -15.04 -4.51 9.66
C ALA A 129 -14.04 -5.62 10.04
N ALA A 130 -12.77 -5.45 9.69
CA ALA A 130 -11.71 -6.39 10.05
C ALA A 130 -11.55 -6.46 11.58
N GLU A 131 -11.46 -5.31 12.24
CA GLU A 131 -11.27 -5.20 13.68
C GLU A 131 -12.35 -5.96 14.46
N ARG A 132 -13.61 -5.94 14.02
CA ARG A 132 -14.68 -6.71 14.69
C ARG A 132 -14.46 -8.24 14.70
N LEU A 133 -13.67 -8.77 13.77
CA LEU A 133 -13.41 -10.21 13.63
C LEU A 133 -12.10 -10.65 14.28
N VAL A 134 -11.11 -9.75 14.40
CA VAL A 134 -9.77 -10.07 14.90
C VAL A 134 -9.33 -9.29 16.14
N ALA A 135 -10.07 -8.26 16.58
CA ALA A 135 -9.76 -7.56 17.82
C ALA A 135 -9.98 -8.48 19.02
N VAL A 136 -9.01 -8.54 19.92
CA VAL A 136 -9.10 -9.23 21.23
C VAL A 136 -10.11 -8.52 22.11
#